data_AF-R9MED6-F1
#
_entry.id   AF-R9MED6-F1
#
_cell.length_a   1.000
_cell.length_b   1.000
_cell.length_c   1.000
_cell.angle_alpha   90.00
_cell.angle_beta   90.00
_cell.angle_gamma   90.00
#
_symmetry.space_group_name_H-M   'P 1'
#
loop_
_entity.id
_entity.type
_entity.pdbx_description
1 polymer ?
#
loop_
_entity_poly.entity_id
_entity_poly.type
_entity_poly.pdbx_seq_one_letter_code
_entity_poly.pdbx_strand_id
1 'polypeptide(L)'
;MGFSMNNRDLTGKVNSAMYRQCRDRGFAAPVDVLMEIGYLSKKDYENWRYGRVSYLERVCTANLSKLSTVMHQMRVYAKKAGLKPSFCYYKRWGVKKKGGQGHKPVIPLRFSKSGDPEIERWYATHFVDTKRVSQLKAAALERVEPPRQEGESPEDGASIS
;
A
#
# COMPACT_ATOMS: atom_id res chain seq x y z
N MET A 1 -9.93 12.86 -25.26
CA MET A 1 -8.75 13.73 -25.08
C MET A 1 -7.71 12.99 -24.25
N GLY A 2 -6.72 12.38 -24.89
CA GLY A 2 -5.62 11.68 -24.20
C GLY A 2 -4.49 12.66 -23.92
N PHE A 3 -4.35 13.10 -22.67
CA PHE A 3 -3.13 13.77 -22.23
C PHE A 3 -1.99 12.76 -22.29
N SER A 4 -1.18 12.82 -23.35
CA SER A 4 0.05 12.04 -23.40
C SER A 4 1.02 12.62 -22.37
N MET A 5 0.97 12.09 -21.15
CA MET A 5 1.92 12.46 -20.10
C MET A 5 3.34 12.06 -20.53
N ASN A 6 4.27 13.02 -20.53
CA ASN A 6 5.67 12.79 -20.88
C ASN A 6 6.42 12.14 -19.70
N ASN A 7 7.55 11.51 -19.98
CA ASN A 7 8.30 10.73 -18.98
C ASN A 7 8.82 11.57 -17.80
N ARG A 8 9.12 12.86 -18.02
CA ARG A 8 9.55 13.77 -16.95
C ARG A 8 8.39 14.05 -15.98
N ASP A 9 7.22 14.38 -16.52
CA ASP A 9 6.01 14.62 -15.73
C ASP A 9 5.60 13.37 -14.95
N LEU A 10 5.69 12.20 -15.60
CA LEU A 10 5.42 10.91 -14.97
C LEU A 10 6.36 10.66 -13.78
N THR A 11 7.65 10.92 -13.95
CA THR A 11 8.64 10.75 -12.87
C THR A 11 8.33 11.65 -11.67
N GLY A 12 7.99 12.92 -11.91
CA GLY A 12 7.58 13.85 -10.85
C GLY A 12 6.34 13.37 -10.09
N LYS A 13 5.33 12.86 -10.82
CA LYS A 13 4.12 12.29 -10.21
C LYS A 13 4.39 11.03 -9.40
N VAL A 14 5.22 10.12 -9.89
CA VAL A 14 5.62 8.91 -9.15
C VAL A 14 6.35 9.27 -7.86
N ASN A 15 7.30 10.20 -7.91
CA ASN A 15 8.03 10.63 -6.71
C ASN A 15 7.09 11.27 -5.68
N SER A 16 6.15 12.10 -6.15
CA SER A 16 5.16 12.74 -5.29
C SER A 16 4.23 11.71 -4.63
N ALA A 17 3.79 10.70 -5.39
CA ALA A 17 2.96 9.62 -4.88
C ALA A 17 3.69 8.73 -3.87
N MET A 18 4.92 8.33 -4.18
CA MET A 18 5.78 7.58 -3.26
C MET A 18 5.97 8.33 -1.95
N TYR A 19 6.29 9.63 -2.02
CA TYR A 19 6.47 10.47 -0.85
C TYR A 19 5.21 10.54 0.02
N ARG A 20 4.05 10.85 -0.57
CA ARG A 20 2.77 10.96 0.16
C ARG A 20 2.41 9.64 0.82
N GLN A 21 2.49 8.52 0.11
CA GLN A 21 2.14 7.21 0.67
C GLN A 21 3.09 6.78 1.79
N CYS A 22 4.40 6.98 1.63
CA CYS A 22 5.35 6.68 2.70
C CYS A 22 5.11 7.57 3.92
N ARG A 23 4.86 8.87 3.73
CA ARG A 23 4.59 9.80 4.83
C ARG A 23 3.31 9.46 5.60
N ASP A 24 2.25 9.14 4.89
CA ASP A 24 0.91 9.02 5.48
C ASP A 24 0.65 7.59 6.00
N ARG A 25 1.17 6.55 5.32
CA ARG A 25 0.92 5.13 5.65
C ARG A 25 2.17 4.35 6.07
N GLY A 26 3.36 4.91 5.87
CA GLY A 26 4.64 4.24 6.15
C GLY A 26 5.13 3.34 5.02
N PHE A 27 4.38 3.18 3.93
CA PHE A 27 4.80 2.40 2.77
C PHE A 27 4.11 2.86 1.49
N ALA A 28 4.70 2.52 0.35
CA ALA A 28 4.13 2.73 -0.97
C ALA A 28 4.01 1.39 -1.72
N ALA A 29 2.84 1.13 -2.29
CA ALA A 29 2.59 -0.05 -3.11
C ALA A 29 2.41 0.33 -4.58
N PRO A 30 2.85 -0.50 -5.54
CA PRO A 30 2.69 -0.22 -6.97
C PRO A 30 1.25 0.08 -7.39
N VAL A 31 0.27 -0.68 -6.88
CA VAL A 31 -1.16 -0.46 -7.18
C VAL A 31 -1.66 0.88 -6.67
N ASP A 32 -1.19 1.31 -5.51
CA ASP A 32 -1.60 2.57 -4.89
C ASP A 32 -1.00 3.75 -5.67
N VAL A 33 0.27 3.67 -6.07
CA VAL A 33 0.91 4.67 -6.93
C VAL A 33 0.20 4.77 -8.28
N LEU A 34 -0.15 3.64 -8.90
CA LEU A 34 -0.91 3.61 -10.15
C LEU A 34 -2.28 4.28 -10.00
N MET A 35 -2.97 4.08 -8.87
CA MET A 35 -4.24 4.77 -8.59
C MET A 35 -4.04 6.27 -8.44
N GLU A 36 -3.01 6.68 -7.70
CA GLU A 36 -2.76 8.08 -7.38
C GLU A 36 -2.34 8.92 -8.61
N ILE A 37 -1.58 8.34 -9.53
CA ILE A 37 -1.21 9.02 -10.79
C ILE A 37 -2.31 8.94 -11.86
N GLY A 38 -3.42 8.23 -11.60
CA GLY A 38 -4.58 8.09 -12.48
C GLY A 38 -4.46 7.00 -13.55
N TYR A 39 -3.51 6.08 -13.42
CA TYR A 39 -3.35 4.95 -14.35
C TYR A 39 -4.24 3.75 -14.02
N LEU A 40 -4.78 3.71 -12.80
CA LEU A 40 -5.71 2.68 -12.34
C LEU A 40 -6.88 3.34 -11.62
N SER A 41 -8.12 3.07 -12.00
CA SER A 41 -9.26 3.56 -11.23
C SER A 41 -9.51 2.67 -10.01
N LYS A 42 -10.10 3.22 -8.94
CA LYS A 42 -10.49 2.42 -7.77
C LYS A 42 -11.45 1.29 -8.15
N LYS A 43 -12.40 1.57 -9.05
CA LYS A 43 -13.36 0.59 -9.56
C LYS A 43 -12.66 -0.58 -10.28
N ASP A 44 -11.66 -0.27 -11.09
CA ASP A 44 -10.89 -1.28 -11.83
C ASP A 44 -9.98 -2.09 -10.92
N TYR A 45 -9.36 -1.43 -9.94
CA TYR A 45 -8.64 -2.10 -8.88
C TYR A 45 -9.55 -3.10 -8.14
N GLU A 46 -10.73 -2.67 -7.70
CA GLU A 46 -11.69 -3.56 -7.04
C GLU A 46 -12.14 -4.72 -7.94
N ASN A 47 -12.46 -4.45 -9.20
CA ASN A 47 -12.82 -5.49 -10.16
C ASN A 47 -11.70 -6.54 -10.31
N TRP A 48 -10.44 -6.10 -10.37
CA TRP A 48 -9.28 -6.99 -10.35
C TRP A 48 -9.15 -7.73 -9.01
N ARG A 49 -9.31 -7.06 -7.87
CA ARG A 49 -9.26 -7.71 -6.54
C ARG A 49 -10.32 -8.79 -6.37
N TYR A 50 -11.53 -8.57 -6.89
CA TYR A 50 -12.60 -9.55 -6.93
C TYR A 50 -12.46 -10.58 -8.07
N GLY A 51 -11.38 -10.53 -8.85
CA GLY A 51 -11.08 -11.43 -9.96
C GLY A 51 -12.12 -11.42 -11.09
N ARG A 52 -12.78 -10.28 -11.29
CA ARG A 52 -13.61 -9.99 -12.48
C ARG A 52 -12.74 -9.69 -13.70
N VAL A 53 -11.49 -9.34 -13.46
CA VAL A 53 -10.45 -9.07 -14.45
C VAL A 53 -9.35 -10.12 -14.28
N SER A 54 -8.85 -10.65 -15.40
CA SER A 54 -7.84 -11.71 -15.42
C SER A 54 -6.45 -11.26 -14.97
N TYR A 55 -6.05 -10.01 -15.25
CA TYR A 55 -4.78 -9.44 -14.82
C TYR A 55 -4.86 -7.90 -14.74
N LEU A 56 -4.09 -7.28 -13.84
CA LEU A 56 -4.19 -5.86 -13.52
C LEU A 56 -3.91 -4.95 -14.73
N GLU A 57 -2.85 -5.25 -15.50
CA GLU A 57 -2.44 -4.43 -16.65
C GLU A 57 -3.53 -4.26 -17.70
N ARG A 58 -4.54 -5.15 -17.75
CA ARG A 58 -5.68 -5.05 -18.68
C ARG A 58 -6.54 -3.81 -18.43
N VAL A 59 -6.66 -3.41 -17.18
CA VAL A 59 -7.55 -2.31 -16.76
C VAL A 59 -6.79 -1.03 -16.42
N CYS A 60 -5.47 -1.05 -16.60
CA CYS A 60 -4.68 0.17 -16.57
C CYS A 60 -4.97 1.02 -17.83
N THR A 61 -5.11 2.33 -17.65
CA THR A 61 -5.36 3.27 -18.76
C THR A 61 -4.09 3.60 -19.55
N ALA A 62 -2.91 3.24 -19.01
CA ALA A 62 -1.60 3.45 -19.62
C ALA A 62 -1.10 2.20 -20.36
N ASN A 63 -0.22 2.40 -21.34
CA ASN A 63 0.45 1.30 -22.03
C ASN A 63 1.53 0.64 -21.15
N LEU A 64 1.95 -0.58 -21.52
CA LEU A 64 2.93 -1.36 -20.77
C LEU A 64 4.28 -0.63 -20.58
N SER A 65 4.72 0.16 -21.57
CA SER A 65 5.96 0.94 -21.47
C SER A 65 5.91 1.98 -20.34
N LYS A 66 4.77 2.68 -20.20
CA LYS A 66 4.53 3.63 -19.11
C LYS A 66 4.44 2.91 -17.76
N LEU A 67 3.81 1.75 -17.68
CA LEU A 67 3.76 0.96 -16.45
C LEU A 67 5.15 0.51 -16.01
N SER A 68 5.96 -0.02 -16.93
CA SER A 68 7.37 -0.37 -16.68
C SER A 68 8.19 0.84 -16.21
N THR A 69 7.95 2.01 -16.80
CA THR A 69 8.58 3.27 -16.38
C THR A 69 8.21 3.62 -14.93
N VAL A 70 6.94 3.48 -14.54
CA VAL A 70 6.49 3.69 -13.14
C VAL A 70 7.24 2.75 -12.20
N MET A 71 7.27 1.45 -12.50
CA MET A 71 7.96 0.45 -11.66
C MET A 71 9.47 0.74 -11.53
N HIS A 72 10.10 1.19 -12.61
CA HIS A 72 11.50 1.61 -12.58
C HIS A 72 11.70 2.84 -11.69
N GLN A 73 10.89 3.89 -11.87
CA GLN A 73 11.02 5.12 -11.07
C GLN A 73 10.73 4.87 -9.58
N MET A 74 9.77 4.02 -9.24
CA MET A 74 9.53 3.61 -7.85
C MET A 74 10.76 2.98 -7.22
N ARG A 75 11.47 2.09 -7.94
CA ARG A 75 12.71 1.47 -7.47
C ARG A 75 13.85 2.47 -7.30
N VAL A 76 13.99 3.40 -8.25
CA VAL A 76 14.99 4.48 -8.18
C VAL A 76 14.72 5.36 -6.95
N TYR A 77 13.46 5.77 -6.75
CA TYR A 77 13.06 6.54 -5.58
C TYR A 77 13.33 5.77 -4.29
N ALA A 78 12.90 4.51 -4.20
CA ALA A 78 13.09 3.68 -3.02
C ALA A 78 14.56 3.52 -2.63
N LYS A 79 15.44 3.32 -3.63
CA LYS A 79 16.90 3.27 -3.39
C LYS A 79 17.44 4.58 -2.85
N LYS A 80 17.02 5.72 -3.41
CA LYS A 80 17.44 7.05 -2.95
C LYS A 80 16.94 7.39 -1.55
N ALA A 81 15.71 6.99 -1.23
CA ALA A 81 15.07 7.25 0.05
C ALA A 81 15.37 6.18 1.12
N GLY A 82 16.14 5.13 0.80
CA GLY A 82 16.46 4.06 1.74
C GLY A 82 15.27 3.19 2.15
N LEU A 83 14.26 3.05 1.28
CA LEU A 83 13.06 2.25 1.56
C LEU A 83 13.36 0.76 1.44
N LYS A 84 12.78 -0.05 2.34
CA LYS A 84 12.95 -1.50 2.34
C LYS A 84 11.92 -2.16 1.41
N PRO A 85 12.35 -2.96 0.42
CA PRO A 85 11.42 -3.77 -0.37
C PRO A 85 10.81 -4.88 0.50
N SER A 86 9.51 -5.07 0.39
CA SER A 86 8.75 -6.12 1.09
C SER A 86 7.77 -6.77 0.12
N PHE A 87 7.86 -8.09 -0.02
CA PHE A 87 6.98 -8.82 -0.91
C PHE A 87 5.57 -8.95 -0.31
N CYS A 88 4.55 -8.52 -1.05
CA CYS A 88 3.15 -8.60 -0.67
C CYS A 88 2.40 -9.56 -1.59
N TYR A 89 1.83 -10.62 -1.02
CA TYR A 89 1.07 -11.61 -1.79
C TYR A 89 -0.40 -11.20 -1.94
N TYR A 90 -0.84 -10.95 -3.18
CA TYR A 90 -2.20 -10.52 -3.49
C TYR A 90 -3.13 -11.71 -3.74
N LYS A 91 -4.09 -11.89 -2.83
CA LYS A 91 -5.15 -12.93 -2.92
C LYS A 91 -6.47 -12.32 -3.39
N ARG A 92 -7.23 -13.05 -4.20
CA ARG A 92 -8.57 -12.64 -4.64
C ARG A 92 -9.51 -12.42 -3.44
N TRP A 93 -10.28 -11.34 -3.49
CA TRP A 93 -11.33 -11.02 -2.53
C TRP A 93 -12.62 -11.79 -2.80
N GLY A 94 -13.46 -11.92 -1.76
CA GLY A 94 -14.80 -12.49 -1.90
C GLY A 94 -14.87 -13.99 -2.21
N VAL A 95 -13.75 -14.73 -2.16
CA VAL A 95 -13.75 -16.18 -2.41
C VAL A 95 -14.54 -16.89 -1.31
N LYS A 96 -15.58 -17.62 -1.70
CA LYS A 96 -16.44 -18.41 -0.80
C LYS A 96 -15.93 -19.85 -0.73
N LYS A 97 -16.22 -20.53 0.38
CA LYS A 97 -15.98 -21.97 0.52
C LYS A 97 -16.89 -22.73 -0.46
N LYS A 98 -16.37 -23.75 -1.15
CA LYS A 98 -17.23 -24.71 -1.85
C LYS A 98 -17.78 -25.69 -0.80
N GLY A 99 -19.11 -25.79 -0.68
CA GLY A 99 -19.76 -26.86 0.10
C GLY A 99 -19.71 -26.74 1.63
N GLY A 100 -19.39 -25.58 2.22
CA GLY A 100 -19.47 -25.35 3.67
C GLY A 100 -18.37 -25.98 4.53
N GLN A 101 -17.75 -27.08 4.10
CA GLN A 101 -16.62 -27.74 4.77
C GLN A 101 -15.28 -27.46 4.06
N GLY A 102 -14.19 -27.32 4.84
CA GLY A 102 -12.83 -27.13 4.33
C GLY A 102 -12.27 -25.70 4.35
N HIS A 103 -10.99 -25.57 3.97
CA HIS A 103 -10.28 -24.30 3.91
C HIS A 103 -10.75 -23.45 2.73
N LYS A 104 -10.83 -22.13 2.95
CA LYS A 104 -11.14 -21.17 1.88
C LYS A 104 -10.03 -21.21 0.83
N PRO A 105 -10.36 -21.45 -0.46
CA PRO A 105 -9.33 -21.52 -1.48
C PRO A 105 -8.64 -20.16 -1.63
N VAL A 106 -7.32 -20.20 -1.73
CA VAL A 106 -6.48 -19.02 -1.98
C VAL A 106 -6.22 -18.95 -3.47
N ILE A 107 -6.86 -17.99 -4.13
CA ILE A 107 -6.67 -17.76 -5.56
C ILE A 107 -5.70 -16.58 -5.70
N PRO A 108 -4.46 -16.78 -6.20
CA PRO A 108 -3.53 -15.68 -6.48
C PRO A 108 -4.12 -14.76 -7.56
N LEU A 109 -3.86 -13.47 -7.42
CA LEU A 109 -4.07 -12.52 -8.51
C LEU A 109 -2.83 -12.43 -9.38
N ARG A 110 -3.05 -12.15 -10.67
CA ARG A 110 -2.01 -11.90 -11.65
C ARG A 110 -1.96 -10.41 -11.98
N PHE A 111 -0.77 -9.86 -12.12
CA PHE A 111 -0.59 -8.46 -12.51
C PHE A 111 -0.49 -8.29 -14.01
N SER A 112 0.31 -9.14 -14.66
CA SER A 112 0.68 -8.98 -16.06
C SER A 112 0.02 -9.98 -17.00
N LYS A 113 0.01 -9.66 -18.29
CA LYS A 113 -0.46 -10.59 -19.33
C LYS A 113 0.45 -11.81 -19.46
N SER A 114 1.77 -11.61 -19.40
CA SER A 114 2.78 -12.67 -19.52
C SER A 114 2.81 -13.57 -18.28
N GLY A 115 2.53 -13.00 -17.09
CA GLY A 115 2.79 -13.63 -15.80
C GLY A 115 4.23 -14.02 -15.59
N ASP A 116 5.14 -13.25 -16.19
CA ASP A 116 6.55 -13.40 -15.93
C ASP A 116 6.82 -13.25 -14.43
N PRO A 117 7.46 -14.23 -13.76
CA PRO A 117 7.64 -14.20 -12.31
C PRO A 117 8.37 -12.94 -11.81
N GLU A 118 9.25 -12.35 -12.61
CA GLU A 118 9.93 -11.13 -12.24
C GLU A 118 9.01 -9.91 -12.30
N ILE A 119 8.20 -9.78 -13.36
CA ILE A 119 7.19 -8.73 -13.47
C ILE A 119 6.19 -8.83 -12.31
N GLU A 120 5.69 -10.03 -12.02
CA GLU A 120 4.77 -10.26 -10.90
C GLU A 120 5.42 -9.87 -9.56
N ARG A 121 6.69 -10.20 -9.33
CA ARG A 121 7.44 -9.77 -8.13
C ARG A 121 7.54 -8.26 -8.03
N TRP A 122 7.80 -7.55 -9.14
CA TRP A 122 7.88 -6.09 -9.11
C TRP A 122 6.57 -5.43 -8.71
N TYR A 123 5.44 -5.88 -9.27
CA TYR A 123 4.12 -5.38 -8.85
C TYR A 123 3.74 -5.76 -7.42
N ALA A 124 4.21 -6.92 -6.95
CA ALA A 124 3.96 -7.39 -5.59
C ALA A 124 4.87 -6.74 -4.53
N THR A 125 5.93 -6.03 -4.93
CA THR A 125 6.90 -5.44 -3.98
C THR A 125 6.40 -4.10 -3.47
N HIS A 126 6.18 -4.01 -2.17
CA HIS A 126 5.92 -2.75 -1.46
C HIS A 126 7.24 -2.15 -0.99
N PHE A 127 7.33 -0.83 -0.97
CA PHE A 127 8.48 -0.11 -0.44
C PHE A 127 8.12 0.51 0.90
N VAL A 128 8.77 0.04 1.96
CA VAL A 128 8.43 0.35 3.34
C VAL A 128 9.45 1.32 3.93
N ASP A 129 8.97 2.45 4.45
CA ASP A 129 9.75 3.33 5.31
C ASP A 129 9.68 2.80 6.73
N THR A 130 10.67 1.99 7.10
CA THR A 130 10.73 1.35 8.41
C THR A 130 10.75 2.36 9.56
N LYS A 131 11.40 3.52 9.39
CA LYS A 131 11.45 4.58 10.40
C LYS A 131 10.05 5.17 10.59
N ARG A 132 9.38 5.49 9.48
CA ARG A 132 8.04 6.08 9.52
C ARG A 132 6.99 5.11 10.06
N VAL A 133 7.06 3.82 9.70
CA VAL A 133 6.16 2.79 10.26
C VAL A 133 6.30 2.70 11.78
N SER A 134 7.52 2.74 12.31
CA SER A 134 7.74 2.73 13.77
C SER A 134 7.14 3.96 14.45
N GLN A 135 7.29 5.16 13.87
CA GLN A 135 6.68 6.38 14.39
C GLN A 135 5.14 6.32 14.38
N LEU A 136 4.55 5.83 13.29
CA LEU A 136 3.10 5.69 13.17
C LEU A 136 2.54 4.70 14.20
N LYS A 137 3.29 3.61 14.48
CA LYS A 137 2.92 2.65 15.53
C LYS A 137 3.01 3.25 16.93
N ALA A 138 4.07 3.99 17.24
CA ALA A 138 4.23 4.66 18.54
C ALA A 138 3.09 5.66 18.79
N ALA A 139 2.82 6.54 17.82
CA ALA A 139 1.74 7.52 17.92
C ALA A 139 0.34 6.89 18.01
N ALA A 140 0.14 5.70 17.42
CA ALA A 140 -1.11 4.96 17.56
C ALA A 140 -1.27 4.36 18.97
N LEU A 141 -0.18 3.94 19.61
CA LEU A 141 -0.19 3.38 20.96
C LEU A 141 -0.47 4.46 22.01
N GLU A 142 0.17 5.63 21.90
CA GLU A 142 -0.05 6.78 22.81
C GLU A 142 -1.50 7.30 22.79
N ARG A 143 -2.23 7.11 21.68
CA ARG A 143 -3.65 7.49 21.57
C ARG A 143 -4.61 6.51 22.23
N VAL A 144 -4.13 5.30 22.55
CA VAL A 144 -4.94 4.23 23.15
C VAL A 144 -4.78 4.19 24.67
N GLU A 145 -3.72 4.79 25.22
CA GLU A 145 -3.55 4.93 26.67
C GLU A 145 -4.44 6.08 27.21
N PRO A 146 -5.43 5.80 28.07
CA PRO A 146 -6.17 6.86 28.75
C PRO A 146 -5.23 7.60 29.73
N PRO A 147 -5.46 8.90 30.00
CA PRO A 147 -4.62 9.63 30.93
C PRO A 147 -4.70 8.98 32.32
N ARG A 148 -3.57 8.45 32.79
CA ARG A 148 -3.40 8.00 34.16
C ARG A 148 -3.51 9.26 35.03
N GLN A 149 -4.63 9.45 35.72
CA GLN A 149 -4.72 10.45 36.77
C GLN A 149 -3.72 10.03 37.86
N GLU A 150 -2.57 10.70 37.91
CA GLU A 150 -1.73 10.72 39.10
C GLU A 150 -2.51 11.52 40.15
N GLY A 151 -3.35 10.80 40.90
CA GLY A 151 -3.89 11.27 42.15
C GLY A 151 -2.75 11.34 43.15
N GLU A 152 -2.30 12.57 43.37
CA GLU A 152 -1.43 13.03 44.44
C GLU A 152 -1.80 12.38 45.78
N SER A 153 -0.76 11.96 46.51
CA SER A 153 -0.78 11.40 47.86
C SER A 153 0.15 12.29 48.69
N PRO A 154 0.17 12.26 50.03
CA PRO A 154 -0.90 12.31 51.03
C PRO A 154 -0.62 13.42 52.09
N GLU A 155 -1.62 14.16 52.59
CA GLU A 155 -1.49 15.07 53.75
C GLU A 155 -2.89 15.56 54.16
N ASP A 156 -3.30 15.83 55.40
CA ASP A 156 -2.83 15.58 56.76
C ASP A 156 -4.04 15.88 57.68
N GLY A 157 -4.03 15.35 58.90
CA GLY A 157 -4.75 15.80 60.10
C GLY A 157 -6.19 16.36 60.04
N ALA A 158 -7.10 15.70 60.79
CA ALA A 158 -7.99 16.42 61.72
C ALA A 158 -8.64 15.45 62.74
N SER A 159 -8.14 15.49 63.98
CA SER A 159 -8.82 15.02 65.19
C SER A 159 -10.00 15.90 65.54
N ILE A 160 -11.21 15.37 65.78
CA ILE A 160 -12.27 15.79 66.73
C ILE A 160 -13.48 14.86 66.51
N SER A 161 -14.21 14.28 67.47
CA SER A 161 -14.34 14.39 68.94
C SER A 161 -14.81 13.05 69.51
#